data_AF-A0A3R6TAG8-F1
#
_entry.id   AF-A0A3R6TAG8-F1
#
_cell.length_a   1.000
_cell.length_b   1.000
_cell.length_c   1.000
_cell.angle_alpha   90.00
_cell.angle_beta   90.00
_cell.angle_gamma   90.00
#
_symmetry.space_group_name_H-M   'P 1'
#
loop_
_entity.id
_entity.type
_entity.pdbx_description
1 polymer ?
#
loop_
_entity_poly.entity_id
_entity_poly.type
_entity_poly.pdbx_seq_one_letter_code
_entity_poly.pdbx_strand_id
1 'polypeptide(L)'
;MKTAFNDFFYEKRGIYGVLHVMILLLSLFLIVDVSIDTFNNIPFITQTSYLKTQFWICMFFIADFVLEFLLSKHKLHYLQTHIIFLLVSIPYLNIIDYYGFTFSAEVTYFLRFIPLVRSGWALAIVVGWLTSNRASGLFVSYLTMLLAMVYFSSLIFFVLEHKVNPEVRDYSDALWWAFMDVTTVGSNIIAITPTGRILSVLLAALGMMMFPIFTVYVTSLVQAANKKKEAFYEQNKPETKQT
;
A
#
# COMPACT_ATOMS: atom_id res chain seq x y z
N MET A 1 -15.47 3.12 28.80
CA MET A 1 -14.79 2.64 27.57
C MET A 1 -14.72 3.77 26.57
N LYS A 2 -13.62 4.54 26.56
CA LYS A 2 -13.29 5.38 25.40
C LYS A 2 -12.66 4.43 24.39
N THR A 3 -13.33 4.26 23.25
CA THR A 3 -12.87 3.40 22.17
C THR A 3 -11.52 3.91 21.68
N ALA A 4 -10.57 3.01 21.38
CA ALA A 4 -9.25 3.35 20.84
C ALA A 4 -9.31 4.22 19.55
N PHE A 5 -10.48 4.29 18.92
CA PHE A 5 -10.84 5.20 17.83
C PHE A 5 -10.90 6.69 18.21
N ASN A 6 -11.32 7.04 19.44
CA ASN A 6 -11.38 8.44 19.85
C ASN A 6 -10.00 9.02 20.14
N ASP A 7 -9.09 8.21 20.67
CA ASP A 7 -7.69 8.64 20.88
C ASP A 7 -6.91 8.73 19.55
N PHE A 8 -7.36 8.04 18.51
CA PHE A 8 -6.83 8.16 17.14
C PHE A 8 -7.12 9.53 16.51
N PHE A 9 -8.21 10.20 16.89
CA PHE A 9 -8.64 11.48 16.30
C PHE A 9 -8.09 12.72 17.02
N TYR A 10 -7.71 12.63 18.29
CA TYR A 10 -7.66 13.82 19.17
C TYR A 10 -6.29 14.37 19.57
N GLU A 11 -5.17 13.77 19.18
CA GLU A 11 -3.85 14.29 19.59
C GLU A 11 -3.21 15.20 18.51
N LYS A 12 -3.40 16.51 18.67
CA LYS A 12 -2.65 17.65 18.05
C LYS A 12 -2.50 17.71 16.51
N ARG A 13 -3.19 16.87 15.73
CA ARG A 13 -3.17 16.87 14.25
C ARG A 13 -4.55 16.68 13.60
N GLY A 14 -5.61 17.23 14.19
CA GLY A 14 -7.01 16.96 13.83
C GLY A 14 -7.32 16.91 12.33
N ILE A 15 -7.07 18.00 11.58
CA ILE A 15 -7.40 18.08 10.15
C ILE A 15 -6.55 17.09 9.31
N TYR A 16 -5.24 16.98 9.59
CA TYR A 16 -4.36 16.06 8.87
C TYR A 16 -4.73 14.60 9.12
N GLY A 17 -5.10 14.24 10.35
CA GLY A 17 -5.58 12.91 10.69
C GLY A 17 -6.84 12.54 9.93
N VAL A 18 -7.81 13.45 9.84
CA VAL A 18 -9.04 13.23 9.05
C VAL A 18 -8.72 13.04 7.58
N LEU A 19 -7.88 13.90 7.00
CA LEU A 19 -7.47 13.83 5.60
C LEU A 19 -6.81 12.47 5.28
N HIS A 20 -5.86 12.03 6.11
CA HIS A 20 -5.19 10.73 5.93
C HIS A 20 -6.17 9.55 6.01
N VAL A 21 -7.16 9.61 6.89
CA VAL A 21 -8.21 8.57 6.97
C VAL A 21 -9.10 8.59 5.73
N MET A 22 -9.47 9.76 5.23
CA MET A 22 -10.24 9.88 3.99
C MET A 22 -9.45 9.35 2.79
N ILE A 23 -8.15 9.66 2.69
CA ILE A 23 -7.24 9.10 1.68
C ILE A 23 -7.23 7.58 1.75
N LEU A 24 -7.12 7.01 2.95
CA LEU A 24 -7.14 5.55 3.14
C LEU A 24 -8.45 4.95 2.62
N LEU A 25 -9.60 5.49 3.04
CA LEU A 25 -10.91 4.98 2.64
C LEU A 25 -11.11 5.09 1.12
N LEU A 26 -10.71 6.20 0.51
CA LEU A 26 -10.77 6.38 -0.94
C LEU A 26 -9.80 5.44 -1.68
N SER A 27 -8.61 5.20 -1.14
CA SER A 27 -7.66 4.24 -1.71
C SER A 27 -8.18 2.79 -1.65
N LEU A 28 -8.81 2.39 -0.53
CA LEU A 28 -9.43 1.08 -0.37
C LEU A 28 -10.63 0.93 -1.32
N PHE A 29 -11.48 1.95 -1.40
CA PHE A 29 -12.60 1.98 -2.34
C PHE A 29 -12.11 1.80 -3.80
N LEU A 30 -11.06 2.52 -4.20
CA LEU A 30 -10.47 2.36 -5.53
C LEU A 30 -9.91 0.96 -5.77
N ILE A 31 -9.27 0.33 -4.78
CA ILE A 31 -8.77 -1.04 -4.91
C ILE A 31 -9.92 -2.00 -5.19
N VAL A 32 -11.04 -1.85 -4.45
CA VAL A 32 -12.24 -2.66 -4.64
C VAL A 32 -12.85 -2.44 -6.02
N ASP A 33 -13.01 -1.18 -6.45
CA ASP A 33 -13.54 -0.85 -7.78
C ASP A 33 -12.68 -1.47 -8.89
N VAL A 34 -11.36 -1.28 -8.84
CA VAL A 34 -10.45 -1.85 -9.85
C VAL A 34 -10.46 -3.38 -9.81
N SER A 35 -10.61 -4.00 -8.64
CA SER A 35 -10.75 -5.46 -8.51
C SER A 35 -11.98 -5.96 -9.26
N ILE A 36 -13.14 -5.35 -8.97
CA ILE A 36 -14.43 -5.72 -9.54
C ILE A 36 -14.37 -5.59 -11.07
N ASP A 37 -13.83 -4.50 -11.58
CA ASP A 37 -13.72 -4.27 -13.02
C ASP A 37 -12.75 -5.26 -13.69
N THR A 38 -11.63 -5.56 -13.03
CA THR A 38 -10.65 -6.54 -13.53
C THR A 38 -11.27 -7.94 -13.61
N PHE A 39 -12.03 -8.37 -12.58
CA PHE A 39 -12.66 -9.69 -12.55
C PHE A 39 -13.86 -9.82 -13.48
N ASN A 40 -14.60 -8.74 -13.73
CA ASN A 40 -15.73 -8.76 -14.65
C ASN A 40 -15.34 -8.55 -16.12
N ASN A 41 -14.03 -8.38 -16.41
CA ASN A 41 -13.49 -8.16 -17.76
C ASN A 41 -14.19 -7.03 -18.54
N ILE A 42 -14.60 -5.97 -17.82
CA ILE A 42 -15.36 -4.85 -18.38
C ILE A 42 -14.38 -3.88 -19.06
N PRO A 43 -14.66 -3.35 -20.27
CA PRO A 43 -13.84 -2.31 -20.86
C PRO A 43 -13.94 -1.01 -20.04
N PHE A 44 -12.89 -0.70 -19.27
CA PHE A 44 -12.77 0.51 -18.42
C PHE A 44 -13.12 1.85 -19.10
N ILE A 45 -12.94 1.94 -20.43
CA ILE A 45 -13.10 3.19 -21.20
C ILE A 45 -14.58 3.45 -21.56
N THR A 46 -15.44 2.43 -21.60
CA THR A 46 -16.82 2.60 -22.10
C THR A 46 -17.84 2.94 -20.99
N GLN A 47 -17.45 2.86 -19.72
CA GLN A 47 -18.33 3.25 -18.62
C GLN A 47 -18.06 4.69 -18.18
N THR A 48 -18.91 5.61 -18.62
CA THR A 48 -18.90 7.03 -18.18
C THR A 48 -18.95 7.15 -16.65
N SER A 49 -19.58 6.20 -15.96
CA SER A 49 -19.63 6.16 -14.49
C SER A 49 -18.25 5.96 -13.86
N TYR A 50 -17.43 5.05 -14.38
CA TYR A 50 -16.08 4.79 -13.88
C TYR A 50 -15.19 6.02 -14.05
N LEU A 51 -15.16 6.59 -15.26
CA LEU A 51 -14.39 7.79 -15.54
C LEU A 51 -14.80 8.96 -14.63
N LYS A 52 -16.11 9.14 -14.39
CA LYS A 52 -16.60 10.17 -13.47
C LYS A 52 -16.14 9.95 -12.03
N THR A 53 -16.21 8.72 -11.53
CA THR A 53 -15.70 8.36 -10.18
C THR A 53 -14.20 8.60 -10.06
N GLN A 54 -13.42 8.12 -11.02
CA GLN A 54 -11.96 8.30 -11.06
C GLN A 54 -11.56 9.78 -11.04
N PHE A 55 -12.25 10.61 -11.83
CA PHE A 55 -12.04 12.05 -11.87
C PHE A 55 -12.20 12.71 -10.51
N TRP A 56 -13.30 12.45 -9.81
CA TRP A 56 -13.56 13.05 -8.49
C TRP A 56 -12.51 12.63 -7.45
N ILE A 57 -12.06 11.38 -7.50
CA ILE A 57 -11.03 10.90 -6.58
C ILE A 57 -9.67 11.54 -6.91
N CYS A 58 -9.33 11.72 -8.19
CA CYS A 58 -8.15 12.48 -8.61
C CYS A 58 -8.21 13.93 -8.11
N MET A 59 -9.35 14.60 -8.27
CA MET A 59 -9.54 15.96 -7.77
C MET A 59 -9.39 16.06 -6.26
N PHE A 60 -9.86 15.04 -5.52
CA PHE A 60 -9.65 14.97 -4.08
C PHE A 60 -8.17 14.86 -3.71
N PHE A 61 -7.40 13.97 -4.34
CA PHE A 61 -5.96 13.84 -4.05
C PHE A 61 -5.15 15.06 -4.46
N ILE A 62 -5.50 15.70 -5.58
CA ILE A 62 -4.89 16.98 -5.97
C ILE A 62 -5.20 18.06 -4.94
N ALA A 63 -6.45 18.15 -4.47
CA ALA A 63 -6.83 19.11 -3.44
C ALA A 63 -6.07 18.86 -2.12
N ASP A 64 -5.94 17.61 -1.72
CA ASP A 64 -5.15 17.20 -0.55
C ASP A 64 -3.67 17.62 -0.67
N PHE A 65 -3.03 17.27 -1.79
CA PHE A 65 -1.66 17.69 -2.09
C PHE A 65 -1.50 19.22 -2.04
N VAL A 66 -2.45 19.96 -2.63
CA VAL A 66 -2.42 21.43 -2.63
C VAL A 66 -2.59 21.97 -1.21
N LEU A 67 -3.51 21.43 -0.41
CA LEU A 67 -3.71 21.84 0.99
C LEU A 67 -2.44 21.62 1.81
N GLU A 68 -1.85 20.44 1.74
CA GLU A 68 -0.61 20.13 2.46
C GLU A 68 0.57 20.98 1.97
N PHE A 69 0.70 21.19 0.65
CA PHE A 69 1.71 22.06 0.08
C PHE A 69 1.59 23.51 0.58
N LEU A 70 0.36 24.04 0.65
CA LEU A 70 0.08 25.39 1.14
C LEU A 70 0.36 25.53 2.64
N LEU A 71 0.08 24.49 3.43
CA LEU A 71 0.34 24.47 4.87
C LEU A 71 1.80 24.14 5.22
N SER A 72 2.58 23.61 4.28
CA SER A 72 3.98 23.25 4.50
C SER A 72 4.86 24.49 4.72
N LYS A 73 5.74 24.42 5.73
CA LYS A 73 6.71 25.49 6.02
C LYS A 73 7.82 25.59 4.96
N HIS A 74 8.20 24.47 4.36
CA HIS A 74 9.27 24.37 3.36
C HIS A 74 8.74 23.78 2.05
N LYS A 75 8.17 24.64 1.21
CA LYS A 75 7.46 24.27 -0.03
C LYS A 75 8.29 23.42 -0.98
N LEU A 76 9.56 23.78 -1.20
CA LEU A 76 10.43 23.07 -2.13
C LEU A 76 10.75 21.64 -1.67
N HIS A 77 11.02 21.47 -0.38
CA HIS A 77 11.25 20.15 0.20
C HIS A 77 9.99 19.28 0.12
N TYR A 78 8.83 19.85 0.46
CA TYR A 78 7.56 19.14 0.36
C TYR A 78 7.31 18.63 -1.08
N LEU A 79 7.52 19.49 -2.08
CA LEU A 79 7.36 19.15 -3.49
C LEU A 79 8.31 18.02 -3.91
N GLN A 80 9.58 18.05 -3.52
CA GLN A 80 10.56 17.01 -3.85
C GLN A 80 10.18 15.65 -3.27
N THR A 81 9.64 15.60 -2.05
CA THR A 81 9.25 14.35 -1.40
C THR A 81 7.93 13.78 -1.94
N HIS A 82 7.01 14.63 -2.41
CA HIS A 82 5.65 14.23 -2.83
C HIS A 82 5.39 14.34 -4.33
N ILE A 83 6.42 14.56 -5.16
CA ILE A 83 6.26 14.72 -6.61
C ILE A 83 5.62 13.50 -7.28
N ILE A 84 5.96 12.28 -6.81
CA ILE A 84 5.38 11.04 -7.31
C ILE A 84 3.88 10.98 -7.01
N PHE A 85 3.47 11.39 -5.80
CA PHE A 85 2.06 11.45 -5.43
C PHE A 85 1.29 12.44 -6.30
N LEU A 86 1.87 13.60 -6.59
CA LEU A 86 1.27 14.58 -7.50
C LEU A 86 1.08 14.01 -8.91
N LEU A 87 2.12 13.42 -9.49
CA LEU A 87 2.05 12.84 -10.84
C LEU A 87 0.95 11.77 -10.92
N VAL A 88 0.94 10.87 -9.96
CA VAL A 88 0.00 9.76 -9.95
C VAL A 88 -1.44 10.20 -9.62
N SER A 89 -1.64 11.38 -9.03
CA SER A 89 -2.96 11.96 -8.77
C SER A 89 -3.63 12.58 -9.99
N ILE A 90 -2.92 12.76 -11.10
CA ILE A 90 -3.45 13.36 -12.33
C ILE A 90 -4.49 12.42 -12.98
N PRO A 91 -5.67 12.93 -13.41
CA PRO A 91 -6.72 12.11 -14.04
C PRO A 91 -6.41 11.82 -15.51
N TYR A 92 -5.33 11.07 -15.78
CA TYR A 92 -4.86 10.81 -17.15
C TYR A 92 -5.93 10.17 -18.04
N LEU A 93 -6.66 9.17 -17.54
CA LEU A 93 -7.73 8.49 -18.31
C LEU A 93 -8.82 9.47 -18.75
N ASN A 94 -9.22 10.40 -17.88
CA ASN A 94 -10.22 11.42 -18.22
C ASN A 94 -9.71 12.46 -19.21
N ILE A 95 -8.43 12.86 -19.09
CA ILE A 95 -7.81 13.81 -20.02
C ILE A 95 -7.75 13.19 -21.42
N ILE A 96 -7.32 11.93 -21.50
CA ILE A 96 -7.21 11.18 -22.76
C ILE A 96 -8.57 11.03 -23.43
N ASP A 97 -9.60 10.65 -22.66
CA ASP A 97 -10.98 10.52 -23.14
C ASP A 97 -11.54 11.88 -23.63
N TYR A 98 -11.36 12.95 -22.85
CA TYR A 98 -11.87 14.29 -23.18
C TYR A 98 -11.24 14.88 -24.46
N TYR A 99 -9.92 14.73 -24.63
CA TYR A 99 -9.22 15.24 -25.82
C TYR A 99 -9.23 14.25 -27.00
N GLY A 100 -9.78 13.04 -26.82
CA GLY A 100 -9.85 12.03 -27.86
C GLY A 100 -8.48 11.49 -28.29
N PHE A 101 -7.49 11.47 -27.40
CA PHE A 101 -6.18 10.92 -27.73
C PHE A 101 -6.25 9.39 -27.87
N THR A 102 -5.83 8.89 -29.03
CA THR A 102 -5.73 7.44 -29.28
C THR A 102 -4.28 7.01 -29.16
N PHE A 103 -4.01 6.05 -28.27
CA PHE A 103 -2.69 5.42 -28.13
C PHE A 103 -2.71 4.00 -28.69
N SER A 104 -1.53 3.36 -28.81
CA SER A 104 -1.47 1.93 -29.10
C SER A 104 -2.25 1.13 -28.05
N ALA A 105 -2.70 -0.07 -28.42
CA ALA A 105 -3.44 -0.95 -27.51
C ALA A 105 -2.64 -1.25 -26.23
N GLU A 106 -1.32 -1.39 -26.36
CA GLU A 106 -0.39 -1.61 -25.26
C GLU A 106 -0.34 -0.42 -24.29
N VAL A 107 -0.16 0.80 -24.81
CA VAL A 107 -0.10 2.02 -23.98
C VAL A 107 -1.44 2.28 -23.29
N THR A 108 -2.55 2.15 -24.03
CA THR A 108 -3.90 2.29 -23.49
C THR A 108 -4.15 1.31 -22.35
N TYR A 109 -3.60 0.10 -22.48
CA TYR A 109 -3.68 -0.91 -21.44
C TYR A 109 -2.79 -0.57 -20.23
N PHE A 110 -1.56 -0.07 -20.42
CA PHE A 110 -0.70 0.38 -19.31
C PHE A 110 -1.31 1.54 -18.52
N LEU A 111 -2.00 2.46 -19.19
CA LEU A 111 -2.70 3.58 -18.55
C LEU A 111 -3.80 3.12 -17.58
N ARG A 112 -4.33 1.90 -17.73
CA ARG A 112 -5.30 1.31 -16.80
C ARG A 112 -4.72 1.00 -15.43
N PHE A 113 -3.40 0.89 -15.31
CA PHE A 113 -2.74 0.63 -14.02
C PHE A 113 -2.41 1.90 -13.24
N ILE A 114 -2.54 3.09 -13.83
CA ILE A 114 -2.29 4.35 -13.11
C ILE A 114 -3.16 4.45 -11.83
N PRO A 115 -4.48 4.17 -11.87
CA PRO A 115 -5.28 4.10 -10.64
C PRO A 115 -4.74 3.14 -9.59
N LEU A 116 -4.16 1.99 -10.00
CA LEU A 116 -3.56 1.03 -9.07
C LEU A 116 -2.29 1.55 -8.42
N VAL A 117 -1.40 2.15 -9.22
CA VAL A 117 -0.17 2.80 -8.72
C VAL A 117 -0.55 3.91 -7.72
N ARG A 118 -1.63 4.66 -7.99
CA ARG A 118 -2.17 5.68 -7.09
C ARG A 118 -2.64 5.09 -5.78
N SER A 119 -3.44 4.03 -5.83
CA SER A 119 -3.95 3.37 -4.63
C SER A 119 -2.81 2.80 -3.77
N GLY A 120 -1.81 2.18 -4.40
CA GLY A 120 -0.62 1.67 -3.71
C GLY A 120 0.19 2.77 -3.03
N TRP A 121 0.39 3.90 -3.71
CA TRP A 121 1.13 5.03 -3.15
C TRP A 121 0.36 5.73 -2.01
N ALA A 122 -0.94 5.94 -2.17
CA ALA A 122 -1.81 6.49 -1.13
C ALA A 122 -1.78 5.62 0.14
N LEU A 123 -1.84 4.29 -0.03
CA LEU A 123 -1.72 3.35 1.07
C LEU A 123 -0.34 3.45 1.75
N ALA A 124 0.75 3.56 0.99
CA ALA A 124 2.09 3.73 1.55
C ALA A 124 2.23 4.99 2.42
N ILE A 125 1.66 6.12 2.00
CA ILE A 125 1.65 7.38 2.77
C ILE A 125 0.90 7.18 4.09
N VAL A 126 -0.31 6.61 4.06
CA VAL A 126 -1.12 6.39 5.27
C VAL A 126 -0.43 5.43 6.23
N VAL A 127 0.13 4.35 5.70
CA VAL A 127 0.88 3.36 6.47
C VAL A 127 2.11 4.00 7.12
N GLY A 128 2.84 4.86 6.41
CA GLY A 128 3.95 5.65 6.96
C GLY A 128 3.51 6.54 8.13
N TRP A 129 2.38 7.24 7.98
CA TRP A 129 1.79 8.06 9.04
C TRP A 129 1.37 7.25 10.27
N LEU A 130 0.69 6.11 10.07
CA LEU A 130 0.29 5.20 11.15
C LEU A 130 1.49 4.69 11.95
N THR A 131 2.59 4.42 11.25
CA THR A 131 3.83 3.92 11.84
C THR A 131 4.53 4.94 12.72
N SER A 132 4.56 6.20 12.29
CA SER A 132 5.24 7.28 13.02
C SER A 132 4.68 7.51 14.42
N ASN A 133 3.44 7.05 14.70
CA ASN A 133 2.75 7.33 15.96
C ASN A 133 2.91 6.25 17.03
N ARG A 134 3.39 5.03 16.71
CA ARG A 134 3.63 3.96 17.71
C ARG A 134 4.80 3.06 17.31
N ALA A 135 5.74 2.81 18.21
CA ALA A 135 6.84 1.85 18.01
C ALA A 135 6.35 0.41 17.78
N SER A 136 5.16 0.05 18.26
CA SER A 136 4.47 -1.22 17.92
C SER A 136 3.79 -1.21 16.54
N GLY A 137 3.72 -0.05 15.89
CA GLY A 137 3.12 0.16 14.57
C GLY A 137 4.02 -0.25 13.41
N LEU A 138 5.34 -0.37 13.62
CA LEU A 138 6.30 -0.77 12.57
C LEU A 138 6.04 -2.16 12.01
N PHE A 139 5.69 -3.12 12.87
CA PHE A 139 5.37 -4.47 12.41
C PHE A 139 4.05 -4.49 11.64
N VAL A 140 3.01 -3.84 12.17
CA VAL A 140 1.68 -3.78 11.55
C VAL A 140 1.75 -3.06 10.21
N SER A 141 2.49 -1.96 10.12
CA SER A 141 2.65 -1.19 8.89
C SER A 141 3.45 -1.94 7.85
N TYR A 142 4.53 -2.60 8.26
CA TYR A 142 5.32 -3.44 7.37
C TYR A 142 4.48 -4.61 6.84
N LEU A 143 3.71 -5.28 7.70
CA LEU A 143 2.79 -6.35 7.30
C LEU A 143 1.71 -5.83 6.34
N THR A 144 1.16 -4.65 6.60
CA THR A 144 0.17 -4.02 5.71
C THR A 144 0.77 -3.71 4.35
N MET A 145 1.98 -3.14 4.31
CA MET A 145 2.71 -2.84 3.07
C MET A 145 3.05 -4.10 2.29
N LEU A 146 3.46 -5.17 2.98
CA LEU A 146 3.72 -6.47 2.36
C LEU A 146 2.46 -7.03 1.71
N LEU A 147 1.35 -7.13 2.47
CA LEU A 147 0.09 -7.65 1.96
C LEU A 147 -0.44 -6.82 0.78
N ALA A 148 -0.28 -5.50 0.86
CA ALA A 148 -0.60 -4.62 -0.26
C ALA A 148 0.26 -4.91 -1.48
N MET A 149 1.58 -5.02 -1.32
CA MET A 149 2.49 -5.32 -2.42
C MET A 149 2.22 -6.68 -3.06
N VAL A 150 1.93 -7.72 -2.25
CA VAL A 150 1.51 -9.03 -2.74
C VAL A 150 0.26 -8.90 -3.59
N TYR A 151 -0.76 -8.23 -3.06
CA TYR A 151 -2.03 -8.03 -3.76
C TYR A 151 -1.90 -7.23 -5.07
N PHE A 152 -1.19 -6.10 -5.04
CA PHE A 152 -1.00 -5.28 -6.24
C PHE A 152 -0.17 -6.02 -7.29
N SER A 153 0.85 -6.75 -6.85
CA SER A 153 1.72 -7.50 -7.77
C SER A 153 1.00 -8.70 -8.35
N SER A 154 0.18 -9.43 -7.58
CA SER A 154 -0.67 -10.50 -8.12
C SER A 154 -1.66 -9.97 -9.13
N LEU A 155 -2.23 -8.78 -8.91
CA LEU A 155 -3.14 -8.16 -9.86
C LEU A 155 -2.44 -7.74 -11.15
N ILE A 156 -1.30 -7.05 -11.06
CA ILE A 156 -0.52 -6.66 -12.25
C ILE A 156 -0.04 -7.90 -13.02
N PHE A 157 0.44 -8.91 -12.30
CA PHE A 157 0.87 -10.19 -12.86
C PHE A 157 -0.27 -10.90 -13.57
N PHE A 158 -1.45 -11.03 -12.94
CA PHE A 158 -2.62 -11.64 -13.54
C PHE A 158 -3.00 -10.93 -14.84
N VAL A 159 -3.13 -9.61 -14.80
CA VAL A 159 -3.63 -8.85 -15.96
C VAL A 159 -2.68 -9.04 -17.15
N LEU A 160 -1.36 -9.06 -16.92
CA LEU A 160 -0.33 -9.19 -17.96
C LEU A 160 -0.08 -10.63 -18.44
N GLU A 161 -0.09 -11.60 -17.53
CA GLU A 161 0.28 -12.99 -17.82
C GLU A 161 -0.91 -13.85 -18.23
N HIS A 162 -2.13 -13.59 -17.73
CA HIS A 162 -3.29 -14.46 -17.94
C HIS A 162 -3.61 -14.77 -19.42
N LYS A 163 -3.33 -13.82 -20.32
CA LYS A 163 -3.59 -14.01 -21.77
C LYS A 163 -2.48 -14.75 -22.52
N VAL A 164 -1.27 -14.79 -21.98
CA VAL A 164 -0.07 -15.29 -22.67
C VAL A 164 0.57 -16.48 -21.97
N ASN A 165 0.26 -16.68 -20.70
CA ASN A 165 0.83 -17.68 -19.82
C ASN A 165 -0.23 -18.75 -19.48
N PRO A 166 -0.08 -19.98 -20.00
CA PRO A 166 -1.06 -21.05 -19.77
C PRO A 166 -1.15 -21.52 -18.32
N GLU A 167 -0.14 -21.19 -17.50
CA GLU A 167 -0.09 -21.50 -16.07
C GLU A 167 -0.91 -20.50 -15.22
N VAL A 168 -1.37 -19.39 -15.80
CA VAL A 168 -2.17 -18.36 -15.12
C VAL A 168 -3.60 -18.40 -15.66
N ARG A 169 -4.42 -19.31 -15.14
CA ARG A 169 -5.79 -19.53 -15.62
C ARG A 169 -6.79 -18.64 -14.92
N ASP A 170 -6.64 -18.49 -13.61
CA ASP A 170 -7.51 -17.66 -12.80
C ASP A 170 -6.68 -16.77 -11.89
N TYR A 171 -7.34 -15.79 -11.26
CA TYR A 171 -6.65 -14.88 -10.34
C TYR A 171 -6.03 -15.60 -9.13
N SER A 172 -6.60 -16.74 -8.72
CA SER A 172 -6.04 -17.58 -7.66
C SER A 172 -4.61 -18.02 -7.98
N ASP A 173 -4.28 -18.27 -9.25
CA ASP A 173 -2.96 -18.70 -9.67
C ASP A 173 -1.95 -17.56 -9.53
N ALA A 174 -2.35 -16.34 -9.90
CA ALA A 174 -1.51 -15.15 -9.72
C ALA A 174 -1.33 -14.78 -8.25
N LEU A 175 -2.35 -14.97 -7.41
CA LEU A 175 -2.26 -14.77 -5.97
C LEU A 175 -1.33 -15.81 -5.33
N TRP A 176 -1.46 -17.07 -5.72
CA TRP A 176 -0.56 -18.16 -5.34
C TRP A 176 0.88 -17.84 -5.73
N TRP A 177 1.11 -17.43 -6.98
CA TRP A 177 2.42 -16.99 -7.46
C TRP A 177 3.01 -15.90 -6.56
N ALA A 178 2.26 -14.84 -6.26
CA ALA A 178 2.77 -13.73 -5.47
C ALA A 178 3.12 -14.13 -4.03
N PHE A 179 2.30 -14.97 -3.38
CA PHE A 179 2.60 -15.45 -2.02
C PHE A 179 3.83 -16.37 -1.99
N MET A 180 3.98 -17.23 -2.98
CA MET A 180 5.13 -18.15 -3.06
C MET A 180 6.43 -17.40 -3.38
N ASP A 181 6.36 -16.36 -4.21
CA ASP A 181 7.53 -15.57 -4.61
C ASP A 181 7.98 -14.61 -3.49
N VAL A 182 7.04 -13.94 -2.81
CA VAL A 182 7.37 -13.08 -1.65
C VAL A 182 7.89 -13.89 -0.46
N THR A 183 7.54 -15.16 -0.34
CA THR A 183 8.10 -16.03 0.71
C THR A 183 9.43 -16.66 0.28
N THR A 184 9.90 -16.38 -0.94
CA THR A 184 11.11 -16.94 -1.55
C THR A 184 11.12 -18.46 -1.71
N VAL A 185 9.97 -19.11 -1.50
CA VAL A 185 9.78 -20.54 -1.75
C VAL A 185 9.76 -20.79 -3.27
N GLY A 186 9.23 -19.82 -4.03
CA GLY A 186 9.05 -19.91 -5.46
C GLY A 186 7.79 -20.70 -5.83
N SER A 187 7.15 -20.30 -6.92
CA SER A 187 5.96 -20.98 -7.43
C SER A 187 6.30 -21.88 -8.62
N ASN A 188 5.35 -22.74 -9.01
CA ASN A 188 5.40 -23.48 -10.27
C ASN A 188 5.11 -22.59 -11.51
N ILE A 189 4.73 -21.33 -11.31
CA ILE A 189 4.36 -20.38 -12.36
C ILE A 189 5.56 -19.48 -12.66
N ILE A 190 6.05 -19.50 -13.89
CA ILE A 190 7.19 -18.69 -14.34
C ILE A 190 6.71 -17.55 -15.22
N ALA A 191 7.14 -16.33 -14.91
CA ALA A 191 6.79 -15.13 -15.66
C ALA A 191 7.34 -15.16 -17.10
N ILE A 192 6.46 -14.96 -18.09
CA ILE A 192 6.82 -14.90 -19.50
C ILE A 192 7.10 -13.46 -19.91
N THR A 193 6.31 -12.50 -19.44
CA THR A 193 6.40 -11.08 -19.78
C THR A 193 7.59 -10.40 -19.09
N PRO A 194 8.20 -9.36 -19.69
CA PRO A 194 9.26 -8.59 -19.05
C PRO A 194 8.83 -7.99 -17.71
N THR A 195 7.61 -7.44 -17.64
CA THR A 195 7.05 -6.88 -16.40
C THR A 195 6.82 -7.95 -15.35
N GLY A 196 6.29 -9.12 -15.71
CA GLY A 196 6.13 -10.25 -14.78
C GLY A 196 7.47 -10.68 -14.18
N ARG A 197 8.54 -10.74 -14.99
CA ARG A 197 9.90 -11.07 -14.51
C ARG A 197 10.45 -10.01 -13.56
N ILE A 198 10.21 -8.73 -13.85
CA ILE A 198 10.59 -7.64 -12.94
C ILE A 198 9.85 -7.78 -11.61
N LEU A 199 8.53 -8.04 -11.65
CA LEU A 199 7.76 -8.27 -10.44
C LEU A 199 8.28 -9.47 -9.64
N SER A 200 8.71 -10.54 -10.30
CA SER A 200 9.30 -11.69 -9.59
C SER A 200 10.52 -11.33 -8.77
N VAL A 201 11.46 -10.58 -9.37
CA VAL A 201 12.67 -10.14 -8.69
C VAL A 201 12.34 -9.21 -7.52
N LEU A 202 11.40 -8.28 -7.73
CA LEU A 202 10.99 -7.32 -6.70
C LEU A 202 10.29 -8.02 -5.51
N LEU A 203 9.44 -9.01 -5.77
CA LEU A 203 8.75 -9.76 -4.71
C LEU A 203 9.73 -10.59 -3.89
N ALA A 204 10.62 -11.33 -4.55
CA ALA A 204 11.65 -12.10 -3.85
C ALA A 204 12.55 -11.20 -2.99
N ALA A 205 12.96 -10.04 -3.51
CA ALA A 205 13.75 -9.06 -2.76
C ALA A 205 13.00 -8.53 -1.52
N LEU A 206 11.72 -8.16 -1.67
CA LEU A 206 10.86 -7.73 -0.55
C LEU A 206 10.72 -8.82 0.52
N GLY A 207 10.55 -10.07 0.09
CA GLY A 207 10.50 -11.25 0.95
C GLY A 207 11.74 -11.42 1.82
N MET A 208 12.91 -11.39 1.19
CA MET A 208 14.20 -11.52 1.89
C MET A 208 14.41 -10.41 2.93
N MET A 209 13.94 -9.18 2.65
CA MET A 209 14.03 -8.07 3.61
C MET A 209 13.08 -8.23 4.81
N MET A 210 12.01 -9.01 4.67
CA MET A 210 10.98 -9.16 5.71
C MET A 210 11.40 -10.05 6.88
N PHE A 211 11.97 -11.23 6.59
CA PHE A 211 12.28 -12.22 7.63
C PHE A 211 13.14 -11.67 8.78
N PRO A 212 14.18 -10.85 8.52
CA PRO A 212 14.96 -10.21 9.58
C PRO A 212 14.13 -9.26 10.45
N ILE A 213 13.23 -8.47 9.86
CA ILE A 213 12.40 -7.49 10.59
C ILE A 213 11.45 -8.21 11.54
N PHE A 214 10.82 -9.30 11.09
CA PHE A 214 9.97 -10.12 11.95
C PHE A 214 10.75 -10.70 13.14
N THR A 215 11.95 -11.23 12.87
CA THR A 215 12.83 -11.78 13.92
C THR A 215 13.17 -10.72 14.96
N VAL A 216 13.61 -9.53 14.52
CA VAL A 216 13.93 -8.40 15.40
C VAL A 216 12.71 -7.99 16.23
N TYR A 217 11.52 -7.93 15.61
CA TYR A 217 10.29 -7.60 16.31
C TYR A 217 9.98 -8.61 17.44
N VAL A 218 9.98 -9.91 17.13
CA VAL A 218 9.72 -10.96 18.14
C VAL A 218 10.78 -10.91 19.25
N THR A 219 12.06 -10.80 18.91
CA THR A 219 13.14 -10.67 19.90
C THR A 219 12.95 -9.44 20.78
N SER A 220 12.54 -8.31 20.23
CA SER A 220 12.26 -7.09 21.01
C SER A 220 11.11 -7.27 22.00
N LEU A 221 10.05 -8.00 21.62
CA LEU A 221 8.94 -8.32 22.53
C LEU A 221 9.39 -9.24 23.66
N VAL A 222 10.18 -10.27 23.36
CA VAL A 222 10.73 -11.19 24.36
C VAL A 222 11.67 -10.46 25.32
N GLN A 223 12.56 -9.60 24.80
CA GLN A 223 13.44 -8.77 25.63
C GLN A 223 12.66 -7.81 26.52
N ALA A 224 11.62 -7.16 26.00
CA ALA A 224 10.76 -6.28 26.79
C ALA A 224 10.00 -7.05 27.89
N ALA A 225 9.52 -8.27 27.60
CA ALA A 225 8.89 -9.14 28.58
C ALA A 225 9.87 -9.59 29.67
N ASN A 226 11.09 -9.98 29.29
CA ASN A 226 12.14 -10.36 30.24
C ASN A 226 12.54 -9.20 31.15
N LYS A 227 12.72 -8.00 30.61
CA LYS A 227 13.04 -6.80 31.40
C LYS A 227 11.94 -6.45 32.40
N LYS A 228 10.66 -6.58 32.01
CA LYS A 228 9.52 -6.42 32.93
C LYS A 228 9.52 -7.46 34.05
N LYS A 229 9.86 -8.71 33.71
CA LYS A 229 9.97 -9.82 34.66
C LYS A 229 11.11 -9.58 35.65
N GLU A 230 12.28 -9.15 35.19
CA GLU A 230 13.42 -8.78 36.05
C GLU A 230 13.08 -7.64 37.00
N ALA A 231 12.49 -6.55 36.50
CA ALA A 231 12.06 -5.43 37.33
C ALA A 231 11.05 -5.84 38.41
N PHE A 232 10.13 -6.76 38.09
CA PHE A 232 9.19 -7.33 39.05
C PHE A 232 9.89 -8.14 40.15
N TYR A 233 10.93 -8.92 39.83
CA TYR A 233 11.69 -9.66 40.85
C TYR A 233 12.59 -8.75 41.70
N GLU A 234 13.19 -7.71 41.12
CA GLU A 234 13.98 -6.74 41.87
C GLU A 234 13.14 -5.96 42.88
N GLN A 235 11.92 -5.56 42.50
CA GLN A 235 11.00 -4.86 43.39
C GLN A 235 10.46 -5.75 44.53
N ASN A 236 10.42 -7.08 44.33
CA ASN A 236 9.92 -8.05 45.30
C ASN A 236 11.02 -8.82 46.03
N LYS A 237 12.30 -8.43 45.91
CA LYS A 237 13.38 -9.02 46.69
C LYS A 237 13.20 -8.64 48.18
N PRO A 238 13.14 -9.62 49.10
CA PRO A 238 13.11 -9.31 50.53
C PRO A 238 14.41 -8.60 50.92
N GLU A 239 14.32 -7.52 51.69
CA GLU A 239 15.49 -6.83 52.25
C GLU A 239 16.26 -7.83 53.12
N THR A 240 17.40 -8.29 52.63
CA THR A 240 18.33 -9.10 53.42
C THR A 240 18.85 -8.21 54.55
N LYS A 241 18.28 -8.32 55.75
CA LYS A 241 18.82 -7.71 56.96
C LYS A 241 20.25 -8.22 57.14
N GLN A 242 21.22 -7.35 56.90
CA GLN A 242 22.62 -7.58 57.26
C GLN A 242 22.71 -7.57 58.80
N THR A 243 22.85 -8.75 59.39
CA THR A 243 23.29 -8.96 60.79
C THR A 243 24.80 -8.95 60.88
#